data_AF-A0A3E4LX03-F1
#
_entry.id   AF-A0A3E4LX03-F1
#
_cell.length_a   1.000
_cell.length_b   1.000
_cell.length_c   1.000
_cell.angle_alpha   90.00
_cell.angle_beta   90.00
_cell.angle_gamma   90.00
#
_symmetry.space_group_name_H-M   'P 1'
#
loop_
_entity.id
_entity.type
_entity.pdbx_description
1 polymer ?
#
loop_
_entity_poly.entity_id
_entity_poly.type
_entity_poly.pdbx_seq_one_letter_code
_entity_poly.pdbx_strand_id
1 'polypeptide(L)'
;MAYQAQRHKRVVEDLELLNEDGTVAHVLHVDLDPDNMIVKLSRKYTELTKALVEVESMKREGMSAEETVEAVEKLGRIEIDMIESVFGEEDTKTILTFFENRYEEMAKEIIPFITSVVLPQINKIRAENRKLAKAGYKKRGFFRKM
;
A
#
# COMPACT_ATOMS: atom_id res chain seq x y z
N MET A 1 10.11 -23.31 -33.85
CA MET A 1 9.10 -23.24 -32.78
C MET A 1 9.13 -21.85 -32.18
N ALA A 2 7.99 -21.17 -32.08
CA ALA A 2 7.91 -19.81 -31.54
C ALA A 2 7.81 -19.83 -30.01
N TYR A 3 8.46 -18.89 -29.34
CA TYR A 3 8.36 -18.70 -27.90
C TYR A 3 6.96 -18.15 -27.56
N GLN A 4 6.28 -18.76 -26.60
CA GLN A 4 4.96 -18.33 -26.12
C GLN A 4 5.09 -17.72 -24.72
N ALA A 5 4.71 -16.45 -24.58
CA ALA A 5 4.57 -15.76 -23.30
C ALA A 5 3.09 -15.61 -22.96
N GLN A 6 2.73 -15.71 -21.68
CA GLN A 6 1.35 -15.61 -21.19
C GLN A 6 1.24 -14.45 -20.18
N ARG A 7 0.16 -13.66 -20.29
CA ARG A 7 -0.15 -12.61 -19.31
C ARG A 7 -0.76 -13.24 -18.05
N HIS A 8 -0.33 -12.79 -16.88
CA HIS A 8 -0.92 -13.20 -15.60
C HIS A 8 -2.14 -12.33 -15.25
N LYS A 9 -3.05 -12.90 -14.45
CA LYS A 9 -4.24 -12.20 -13.97
C LYS A 9 -3.81 -11.06 -13.04
N ARG A 10 -4.30 -9.86 -13.30
CA ARG A 10 -4.17 -8.72 -12.37
C ARG A 10 -5.19 -8.88 -11.25
N VAL A 11 -4.77 -8.56 -10.03
CA VAL A 11 -5.65 -8.53 -8.87
C VAL A 11 -6.00 -7.07 -8.66
N VAL A 12 -7.29 -6.76 -8.68
CA VAL A 12 -7.82 -5.42 -8.42
C VAL A 12 -8.67 -5.53 -7.17
N GLU A 13 -8.45 -4.62 -6.23
CA GLU A 13 -9.27 -4.46 -5.03
C GLU A 13 -9.99 -3.12 -5.10
N ASP A 14 -11.24 -3.09 -4.66
CA ASP A 14 -12.03 -1.87 -4.65
C ASP A 14 -12.02 -1.25 -3.26
N LEU A 15 -11.83 0.07 -3.20
CA LEU A 15 -12.08 0.88 -2.01
C LEU A 15 -13.26 1.79 -2.28
N GLU A 16 -14.34 1.63 -1.52
CA GLU A 16 -15.48 2.52 -1.57
C GLU A 16 -15.32 3.61 -0.50
N LEU A 17 -15.46 4.88 -0.90
CA LEU A 17 -15.56 6.01 0.02
C LEU A 17 -17.04 6.30 0.23
N LEU A 18 -17.50 6.18 1.48
CA LEU A 18 -18.92 6.32 1.84
C LEU A 18 -19.15 7.67 2.53
N ASN A 19 -20.20 8.37 2.10
CA ASN A 19 -20.70 9.55 2.81
C ASN A 19 -21.22 9.16 4.20
N GLU A 20 -21.49 10.18 5.04
CA GLU A 20 -22.04 9.98 6.39
C GLU A 20 -23.37 9.21 6.42
N ASP A 21 -24.15 9.26 5.33
CA ASP A 21 -25.42 8.54 5.17
C ASP A 21 -25.24 7.07 4.69
N GLY A 22 -23.99 6.64 4.50
CA GLY A 22 -23.64 5.30 4.01
C GLY A 22 -23.76 5.13 2.49
N THR A 23 -24.03 6.19 1.74
CA THR A 23 -24.02 6.13 0.26
C THR A 23 -22.60 6.15 -0.29
N VAL A 24 -22.36 5.39 -1.36
CA VAL A 24 -21.05 5.36 -2.02
C VAL A 24 -20.84 6.66 -2.80
N ALA A 25 -19.84 7.44 -2.41
CA ALA A 25 -19.41 8.66 -3.10
C ALA A 25 -18.40 8.36 -4.22
N HIS A 26 -17.42 7.49 -3.93
CA HIS A 26 -16.38 7.11 -4.88
C HIS A 26 -16.06 5.63 -4.77
N VAL A 27 -15.66 5.02 -5.89
CA VAL A 27 -15.09 3.67 -5.94
C VAL A 27 -13.72 3.79 -6.58
N LEU A 28 -12.68 3.40 -5.84
CA LEU A 28 -11.29 3.45 -6.27
C LEU A 28 -10.81 2.03 -6.60
N HIS A 29 -10.26 1.84 -7.79
CA HIS A 29 -9.85 0.53 -8.29
C HIS A 29 -8.34 0.35 -8.15
N VAL A 30 -7.91 -0.39 -7.13
CA VAL A 30 -6.50 -0.55 -6.77
C VAL A 30 -5.90 -1.75 -7.49
N ASP A 31 -5.13 -1.50 -8.56
CA ASP A 31 -4.38 -2.55 -9.29
C ASP A 31 -3.17 -3.00 -8.45
N LEU A 32 -3.25 -4.22 -7.91
CA LEU A 32 -2.20 -4.78 -7.08
C LEU A 32 -1.04 -5.32 -7.93
N ASP A 33 -0.22 -4.42 -8.48
CA ASP A 33 1.02 -4.78 -9.16
C ASP A 33 2.16 -5.03 -8.14
N PRO A 34 2.56 -6.30 -7.92
CA PRO A 34 3.56 -6.64 -6.90
C PRO A 34 4.97 -6.11 -7.21
N ASP A 35 5.31 -5.87 -8.47
CA ASP A 35 6.73 -5.66 -8.83
C ASP A 35 7.23 -4.26 -8.43
N ASN A 36 6.34 -3.26 -8.38
CA ASN A 36 6.70 -1.88 -8.02
C ASN A 36 6.10 -1.44 -6.67
N MET A 37 4.81 -1.74 -6.45
CA MET A 37 4.07 -1.21 -5.31
C MET A 37 4.64 -1.71 -3.97
N ILE A 38 5.12 -2.96 -3.89
CA ILE A 38 5.58 -3.54 -2.62
C ILE A 38 6.83 -2.87 -2.09
N VAL A 39 7.81 -2.64 -2.96
CA VAL A 39 9.10 -2.12 -2.51
C VAL A 39 8.90 -0.72 -1.94
N LYS A 40 8.03 0.08 -2.59
CA LYS A 40 7.62 1.39 -2.11
C LYS A 40 6.79 1.29 -0.82
N LEU A 41 5.75 0.46 -0.82
CA LEU A 41 4.83 0.32 0.30
C LEU A 41 5.48 -0.26 1.56
N SER A 42 6.26 -1.34 1.47
CA SER A 42 6.99 -1.91 2.62
C SER A 42 7.96 -0.89 3.24
N ARG A 43 8.64 -0.11 2.40
CA ARG A 43 9.55 0.93 2.87
C ARG A 43 8.79 2.03 3.59
N LYS A 44 7.72 2.56 2.97
CA LYS A 44 6.88 3.62 3.55
C LYS A 44 6.20 3.18 4.85
N TYR A 45 5.68 1.96 4.90
CA TYR A 45 5.11 1.39 6.12
C TYR A 45 6.13 1.26 7.25
N THR A 46 7.37 0.87 6.93
CA THR A 46 8.47 0.82 7.90
C THR A 46 8.85 2.22 8.39
N GLU A 47 8.91 3.20 7.47
CA GLU A 47 9.15 4.61 7.80
C GLU A 47 8.05 5.16 8.74
N LEU A 48 6.77 4.86 8.45
CA LEU A 48 5.63 5.24 9.29
C LEU A 48 5.73 4.64 10.69
N THR A 49 5.98 3.33 10.78
CA THR A 49 6.08 2.62 12.07
C THR A 49 7.22 3.18 12.91
N LYS A 50 8.37 3.48 12.31
CA LYS A 50 9.51 4.09 13.00
C LYS A 50 9.17 5.49 13.49
N ALA A 51 8.55 6.32 12.65
CA ALA A 51 8.15 7.67 13.01
C ALA A 51 7.13 7.66 14.16
N LEU A 52 6.17 6.73 14.16
CA LEU A 52 5.21 6.58 15.26
C LEU A 52 5.91 6.25 16.58
N VAL A 53 6.85 5.30 16.58
CA VAL A 53 7.64 4.93 17.77
C VAL A 53 8.48 6.11 18.27
N GLU A 54 9.12 6.85 17.37
CA GLU A 54 9.90 8.05 17.68
C GLU A 54 9.03 9.11 18.36
N VAL A 55 7.87 9.42 17.79
CA VAL A 55 6.91 10.38 18.37
C VAL A 55 6.40 9.91 19.73
N GLU A 56 6.13 8.61 19.90
CA GLU A 56 5.76 8.06 21.21
C GLU A 56 6.88 8.13 22.26
N SER A 57 8.14 7.98 21.86
CA SER A 57 9.27 8.18 22.79
C SER A 57 9.42 9.64 23.19
N MET A 58 9.38 10.56 22.23
CA MET A 58 9.48 11.99 22.49
C MET A 58 8.34 12.47 23.39
N LYS A 59 7.09 12.01 23.15
CA LYS A 59 5.95 12.32 24.03
C LYS A 59 6.17 11.91 25.47
N ARG A 60 6.87 10.79 25.72
CA ARG A 60 7.22 10.31 27.07
C ARG A 60 8.32 11.15 27.72
N GLU A 61 9.22 11.72 26.92
CA GLU A 61 10.34 12.55 27.37
C GLU A 61 9.95 14.03 27.59
N GLY A 62 8.75 14.43 27.17
CA GLY A 62 8.20 15.77 27.40
C GLY A 62 8.44 16.72 26.22
N MET A 63 7.88 16.38 25.06
CA MET A 63 7.95 17.20 23.83
C MET A 63 7.56 18.66 24.05
N SER A 64 8.32 19.55 23.41
CA SER A 64 7.91 20.93 23.23
C SER A 64 6.73 21.05 22.26
N ALA A 65 6.09 22.23 22.25
CA ALA A 65 5.04 22.53 21.29
C ALA A 65 5.57 22.52 19.84
N GLU A 66 6.78 23.04 19.59
CA GLU A 66 7.37 23.03 18.24
C GLU A 66 7.69 21.60 17.77
N GLU A 67 8.29 20.78 18.64
CA GLU A 67 8.59 19.38 18.33
C GLU A 67 7.32 18.58 18.02
N THR A 68 6.21 18.92 18.69
CA THR A 68 4.91 18.29 18.46
C THR A 68 4.37 18.60 17.08
N VAL A 69 4.47 19.85 16.64
CA VAL A 69 4.03 20.26 15.30
C VAL A 69 4.88 19.57 14.22
N GLU A 70 6.20 19.56 14.37
CA GLU A 70 7.10 18.94 13.40
C GLU A 70 6.86 17.43 13.27
N ALA A 71 6.66 16.75 14.41
CA ALA A 71 6.32 15.33 14.46
C ALA A 71 5.01 15.01 13.71
N VAL A 72 3.96 15.80 13.95
CA VAL A 72 2.65 15.62 13.30
C VAL A 72 2.76 15.84 11.79
N GLU A 73 3.45 16.89 11.35
CA GLU A 73 3.65 17.12 9.92
C GLU A 73 4.47 16.01 9.24
N LYS A 74 5.52 15.52 9.92
CA LYS A 74 6.33 14.41 9.43
C LYS A 74 5.49 13.15 9.25
N LEU A 75 4.63 12.83 10.21
CA LEU A 75 3.71 11.70 10.12
C LEU A 75 2.72 11.88 8.95
N GLY A 76 2.07 13.03 8.84
CA GLY A 76 1.12 13.31 7.77
C GLY A 76 1.76 13.18 6.37
N ARG A 77 3.01 13.65 6.19
CA ARG A 77 3.74 13.46 4.93
C ARG A 77 3.97 11.98 4.60
N ILE A 78 4.37 11.17 5.58
CA ILE A 78 4.59 9.74 5.37
C ILE A 78 3.28 9.02 5.04
N GLU A 79 2.18 9.40 5.68
CA GLU A 79 0.85 8.84 5.42
C GLU A 79 0.39 9.12 3.99
N ILE A 80 0.49 10.39 3.54
CA ILE A 80 0.14 10.77 2.17
C ILE A 80 1.00 10.02 1.16
N ASP A 81 2.31 9.97 1.36
CA ASP A 81 3.23 9.23 0.49
C ASP A 81 2.86 7.73 0.40
N MET A 82 2.40 7.15 1.51
CA MET A 82 1.99 5.75 1.56
C MET A 82 0.67 5.52 0.81
N ILE A 83 -0.30 6.42 0.98
CA ILE A 83 -1.57 6.40 0.24
C ILE A 83 -1.27 6.55 -1.25
N GLU A 84 -0.46 7.53 -1.65
CA GLU A 84 -0.07 7.73 -3.06
C GLU A 84 0.67 6.53 -3.65
N SER A 85 1.47 5.82 -2.85
CA SER A 85 2.13 4.60 -3.30
C SER A 85 1.16 3.46 -3.63
N VAL A 86 -0.05 3.47 -3.06
CA VAL A 86 -1.08 2.44 -3.27
C VAL A 86 -2.08 2.87 -4.32
N PHE A 87 -2.59 4.09 -4.22
CA PHE A 87 -3.70 4.60 -5.04
C PHE A 87 -3.22 5.39 -6.26
N GLY A 88 -1.96 5.86 -6.27
CA GLY A 88 -1.47 6.78 -7.28
C GLY A 88 -1.94 8.23 -7.02
N GLU A 89 -1.43 9.16 -7.83
CA GLU A 89 -1.61 10.59 -7.60
C GLU A 89 -3.07 11.05 -7.73
N GLU A 90 -3.81 10.57 -8.73
CA GLU A 90 -5.18 10.99 -9.00
C GLU A 90 -6.15 10.52 -7.90
N ASP A 91 -6.14 9.24 -7.58
CA ASP A 91 -7.01 8.68 -6.54
C ASP A 91 -6.65 9.22 -5.15
N THR A 92 -5.37 9.50 -4.89
CA THR A 92 -4.96 10.16 -3.63
C THR A 92 -5.56 11.56 -3.50
N LYS A 93 -5.61 12.34 -4.59
CA LYS A 93 -6.30 13.64 -4.59
C LYS A 93 -7.79 13.50 -4.35
N THR A 94 -8.43 12.46 -4.90
CA THR A 94 -9.84 12.15 -4.62
C THR A 94 -10.04 11.86 -3.14
N ILE A 95 -9.21 11.00 -2.54
CA ILE A 95 -9.26 10.67 -1.11
C ILE A 95 -9.08 11.94 -0.26
N LEU A 96 -8.05 12.74 -0.53
CA LEU A 96 -7.77 13.98 0.22
C LEU A 96 -8.93 14.99 0.14
N THR A 97 -9.53 15.11 -1.05
CA THR A 97 -10.67 16.01 -1.28
C THR A 97 -11.92 15.48 -0.57
N PHE A 98 -12.17 14.17 -0.61
CA PHE A 98 -13.31 13.54 0.03
C PHE A 98 -13.30 13.74 1.55
N PHE A 99 -12.14 13.59 2.19
CA PHE A 99 -11.98 13.84 3.62
C PHE A 99 -11.75 15.31 3.98
N GLU A 100 -11.83 16.25 3.03
CA GLU A 100 -11.64 17.69 3.26
C GLU A 100 -10.32 18.04 3.98
N ASN A 101 -9.23 17.33 3.70
CA ASN A 101 -7.94 17.42 4.41
C ASN A 101 -8.00 17.06 5.91
N ARG A 102 -9.02 16.35 6.39
CA ARG A 102 -9.09 15.79 7.75
C ARG A 102 -8.20 14.55 7.84
N TYR A 103 -6.89 14.77 7.93
CA TYR A 103 -5.86 13.72 7.85
C TYR A 103 -6.05 12.59 8.88
N GLU A 104 -6.47 12.90 10.12
CA GLU A 104 -6.69 11.87 11.14
C GLU A 104 -7.85 10.92 10.81
N GLU A 105 -8.94 11.45 10.25
CA GLU A 105 -10.10 10.67 9.83
C GLU A 105 -9.75 9.81 8.61
N MET A 106 -9.12 10.44 7.62
CA MET A 106 -8.60 9.75 6.44
C MET A 106 -7.66 8.60 6.85
N ALA A 107 -6.71 8.84 7.75
CA ALA A 107 -5.79 7.81 8.20
C ALA A 107 -6.52 6.64 8.88
N LYS A 108 -7.52 6.93 9.72
CA LYS A 108 -8.33 5.89 10.40
C LYS A 108 -9.08 4.99 9.42
N GLU A 109 -9.58 5.54 8.32
CA GLU A 109 -10.37 4.78 7.34
C GLU A 109 -9.50 4.11 6.25
N ILE A 110 -8.44 4.77 5.78
CA ILE A 110 -7.64 4.31 4.65
C ILE A 110 -6.52 3.33 5.06
N ILE A 111 -5.86 3.58 6.20
CA ILE A 111 -4.72 2.75 6.64
C ILE A 111 -5.12 1.28 6.90
N PRO A 112 -6.31 0.97 7.48
CA PRO A 112 -6.76 -0.41 7.60
C PRO A 112 -6.90 -1.15 6.28
N PHE A 113 -7.39 -0.49 5.22
CA PHE A 113 -7.45 -1.10 3.89
C PHE A 113 -6.05 -1.46 3.37
N ILE A 114 -5.09 -0.53 3.50
CA ILE A 114 -3.70 -0.76 3.09
C ILE A 114 -3.08 -1.93 3.85
N THR A 115 -3.27 -1.96 5.17
CA THR A 115 -2.62 -2.95 6.05
C THR A 115 -3.29 -4.31 6.07
N SER A 116 -4.62 -4.35 5.92
CA SER A 116 -5.43 -5.57 6.08
C SER A 116 -5.86 -6.19 4.75
N VAL A 117 -5.87 -5.44 3.65
CA VAL A 117 -6.28 -5.94 2.32
C VAL A 117 -5.10 -5.92 1.37
N VAL A 118 -4.52 -4.74 1.12
CA VAL A 118 -3.47 -4.54 0.11
C VAL A 118 -2.21 -5.34 0.48
N LEU A 119 -1.62 -5.12 1.66
CA LEU A 119 -0.39 -5.80 2.07
C LEU A 119 -0.50 -7.34 2.04
N PRO A 120 -1.56 -7.98 2.59
CA PRO A 120 -1.72 -9.43 2.53
C PRO A 120 -1.87 -9.97 1.10
N GLN A 121 -2.70 -9.33 0.27
CA GLN A 121 -2.92 -9.78 -1.11
C GLN A 121 -1.65 -9.74 -1.92
N ILE A 122 -0.89 -8.66 -1.77
CA ILE A 122 0.34 -8.53 -2.51
C ILE A 122 1.39 -9.59 -2.07
N ASN A 123 1.49 -9.87 -0.77
CA ASN A 123 2.36 -10.94 -0.26
C ASN A 123 1.97 -12.32 -0.84
N LYS A 124 0.67 -12.57 -1.02
CA LYS A 124 0.16 -13.78 -1.66
C LYS A 124 0.59 -13.87 -3.13
N ILE A 125 0.43 -12.79 -3.90
CA ILE A 125 0.85 -12.72 -5.31
C ILE A 125 2.34 -13.02 -5.45
N ARG A 126 3.19 -12.46 -4.57
CA ARG A 126 4.63 -12.77 -4.55
C ARG A 126 4.92 -14.24 -4.30
N ALA A 127 4.25 -14.85 -3.32
CA ALA A 127 4.44 -16.25 -3.00
C ALA A 127 4.06 -17.15 -4.20
N GLU A 128 3.00 -16.80 -4.91
CA GLU A 128 2.54 -17.46 -6.13
C GLU A 128 3.52 -17.28 -7.30
N ASN A 129 3.96 -16.05 -7.58
CA ASN A 129 4.94 -15.74 -8.62
C ASN A 129 6.27 -16.48 -8.39
N ARG A 130 6.74 -16.55 -7.14
CA ARG A 130 7.95 -17.30 -6.78
C ARG A 130 7.78 -18.81 -7.01
N LYS A 131 6.59 -19.38 -6.73
CA LYS A 131 6.28 -20.79 -7.01
C LYS A 131 6.27 -21.06 -8.52
N LEU A 132 5.63 -20.20 -9.31
CA LEU A 132 5.54 -20.33 -10.76
C LEU A 132 6.92 -20.26 -11.42
N ALA A 133 7.76 -19.28 -11.05
CA ALA A 133 9.12 -19.17 -11.54
C ALA A 133 9.90 -20.47 -11.26
N LYS A 134 9.90 -20.97 -10.01
CA LYS A 134 10.56 -22.23 -9.64
C LYS A 134 10.03 -23.45 -10.40
N ALA A 135 8.73 -23.52 -10.67
CA ALA A 135 8.12 -24.61 -11.44
C ALA A 135 8.53 -24.57 -12.93
N GLY A 136 8.59 -23.38 -13.53
CA GLY A 136 9.08 -23.16 -14.89
C GLY A 136 10.55 -23.58 -15.06
N TYR A 137 11.41 -23.33 -14.05
CA TYR A 137 12.79 -23.81 -14.05
C TYR A 137 12.88 -25.35 -13.96
N LYS A 138 12.03 -26.02 -13.16
CA LYS A 138 12.02 -27.50 -13.06
C LYS A 138 11.62 -28.19 -14.37
N LYS A 139 10.65 -27.66 -15.12
CA LYS A 139 10.27 -28.21 -16.44
C LYS A 139 11.38 -28.07 -17.49
N ARG A 140 12.26 -27.07 -17.38
CA ARG A 140 13.41 -26.86 -18.29
C ARG A 140 14.60 -27.78 -18.02
N GLY A 141 14.72 -28.37 -16.83
CA GLY A 141 15.77 -29.34 -16.51
C GLY A 141 15.49 -30.76 -17.03
N PHE A 142 14.22 -31.10 -17.24
CA PHE A 142 13.82 -32.45 -17.66
C PHE A 142 13.98 -32.68 -19.18
N PHE A 143 13.88 -31.61 -19.99
CA PHE A 143 14.05 -31.68 -21.45
C PHE A 143 15.51 -31.71 -21.93
N ARG A 144 16.51 -31.75 -21.01
CA ARG A 144 17.94 -31.85 -21.37
C ARG A 144 18.50 -33.28 -21.23
N LYS A 145 17.65 -34.29 -21.01
CA LYS A 145 18.00 -35.71 -21.06
C LYS A 145 16.92 -36.51 -21.80
N MET A 146 16.83 -36.35 -23.11
CA MET A 146 16.38 -37.38 -24.05
C MET A 146 17.11 -37.19 -25.36
#